data_AF-A0A524L357-F1
#
_entry.id   AF-A0A524L357-F1
#
_cell.length_a   1.000
_cell.length_b   1.000
_cell.length_c   1.000
_cell.angle_alpha   90.00
_cell.angle_beta   90.00
_cell.angle_gamma   90.00
#
_symmetry.space_group_name_H-M   'P 1'
#
loop_
_entity.id
_entity.type
_entity.pdbx_description
1 polymer ?
#
loop_
_entity_poly.entity_id
_entity_poly.type
_entity_poly.pdbx_seq_one_letter_code
_entity_poly.pdbx_strand_id
1 'polypeptide(L)'
;MRRRVRRACTILGAALATSLAALVGCPSGGDRAAGEITGARVAALELAKRDEAQRLAAAGLARLVKAARELPHEQILFGDLHVHTTYSLDAFTMELPLMKLQGIHTPADACDFARHCAGLDFYALSDHAESLTHEHWEATKQSVRNCNALAGDSGDPDLIAFTGFEWTQVDTAPNRHWGHKNVIFRGTAEAELPARPIGSRVDEGIGLFANVISATRARYIDPLNWKAYVDLEWLVNRVQETPLCPEGIPTRELPLGCAENAPTPAELYAKLDEWGLDALVIPHGNAWGLYTPTTASWKKALTSEQHDPERQRLLEIMSGHGNSEEYRSFRPARVAEDGALRCPEPGEDFLPCCWQAGEIARRRCGELAGDECDALVEEARSLALEAGPQYRLVFPEAAAEEWLDCDQCRDCFKPAFGLRPAEATQYAMALSNFEARGEDGRPLRFRFGFIASTDDHTARPGTGYKQYERRKMTMATG
;
A
#
# COMPACT_ATOMS: atom_id res chain seq x y z
N MET A 1 54.47 40.04 -16.80
CA MET A 1 53.93 38.67 -16.55
C MET A 1 53.42 38.44 -15.12
N ARG A 2 54.13 38.82 -14.05
CA ARG A 2 53.74 38.54 -12.64
C ARG A 2 52.40 39.13 -12.15
N ARG A 3 51.90 40.23 -12.74
CA ARG A 3 50.60 40.85 -12.34
C ARG A 3 49.37 40.17 -12.95
N ARG A 4 49.49 39.47 -14.09
CA ARG A 4 48.37 38.75 -14.72
C ARG A 4 48.09 37.39 -14.06
N VAL A 5 49.14 36.70 -13.60
CA VAL A 5 49.02 35.42 -12.88
C VAL A 5 48.36 35.59 -11.50
N ARG A 6 48.65 36.67 -10.77
CA ARG A 6 48.00 36.93 -9.48
C ARG A 6 46.49 37.15 -9.60
N ARG A 7 46.03 37.89 -10.62
CA ARG A 7 44.59 38.11 -10.88
C ARG A 7 43.86 36.84 -11.33
N ALA A 8 44.52 35.98 -12.11
CA ALA A 8 43.95 34.69 -12.51
C ALA A 8 43.74 33.74 -11.30
N CYS A 9 44.71 33.66 -10.38
CA CYS A 9 44.54 32.87 -9.14
C CYS A 9 43.50 33.46 -8.18
N THR A 10 43.29 34.79 -8.15
CA THR A 10 42.24 35.39 -7.31
C THR A 10 40.84 35.12 -7.88
N ILE A 11 40.70 35.13 -9.20
CA ILE A 11 39.43 34.84 -9.89
C ILE A 11 39.11 33.34 -9.81
N LEU A 12 40.10 32.45 -9.96
CA LEU A 12 39.91 31.01 -9.76
C LEU A 12 39.57 30.69 -8.29
N GLY A 13 40.24 31.34 -7.33
CA GLY A 13 39.96 31.19 -5.90
C GLY A 13 38.58 31.71 -5.50
N ALA A 14 38.12 32.83 -6.10
CA ALA A 14 36.79 33.37 -5.87
C ALA A 14 35.68 32.52 -6.52
N ALA A 15 35.93 31.95 -7.71
CA ALA A 15 35.02 31.01 -8.37
C ALA A 15 34.94 29.68 -7.62
N LEU A 16 36.06 29.12 -7.14
CA LEU A 16 36.05 27.94 -6.27
C LEU A 16 35.35 28.24 -4.93
N ALA A 17 35.58 29.41 -4.33
CA ALA A 17 34.95 29.78 -3.06
C ALA A 17 33.44 30.06 -3.19
N THR A 18 32.97 30.57 -4.33
CA THR A 18 31.52 30.69 -4.61
C THR A 18 30.89 29.35 -4.97
N SER A 19 31.63 28.45 -5.63
CA SER A 19 31.21 27.05 -5.84
C SER A 19 31.14 26.27 -4.53
N LEU A 20 32.11 26.47 -3.62
CA LEU A 20 32.11 25.89 -2.28
C LEU A 20 31.02 26.50 -1.39
N ALA A 21 30.79 27.82 -1.46
CA ALA A 21 29.73 28.47 -0.70
C ALA A 21 28.32 28.07 -1.19
N ALA A 22 28.16 27.78 -2.49
CA ALA A 22 26.93 27.19 -3.03
C ALA A 22 26.72 25.74 -2.56
N LEU A 23 27.79 24.98 -2.32
CA LEU A 23 27.73 23.64 -1.72
C LEU A 23 27.45 23.67 -0.21
N VAL A 24 27.89 24.72 0.50
CA VAL A 24 27.59 24.94 1.94
C VAL A 24 26.13 25.40 2.16
N GLY A 25 25.43 25.83 1.11
CA GLY A 25 24.03 26.25 1.16
C GLY A 25 23.02 25.18 0.72
N CYS A 26 23.45 23.96 0.38
CA CYS A 26 22.50 22.88 0.09
C CYS A 26 21.76 22.52 1.39
N PRO A 27 20.42 22.59 1.43
CA PRO A 27 19.68 22.17 2.61
C PRO A 27 20.06 20.73 2.96
N SER A 28 20.42 20.49 4.23
CA SER A 28 20.54 19.13 4.73
C SER A 28 19.16 18.48 4.78
N GLY A 29 19.11 17.19 4.50
CA GLY A 29 17.91 16.38 4.73
C GLY A 29 17.53 16.40 6.21
N GLY A 30 16.23 16.34 6.49
CA GLY A 30 15.74 16.26 7.85
C GLY A 30 14.31 15.74 7.92
N ASP A 31 13.93 15.42 9.15
CA ASP A 31 12.63 14.86 9.47
C ASP A 31 11.46 15.78 9.08
N ARG A 32 10.29 15.17 8.86
CA ARG A 32 9.01 15.84 8.64
C ARG A 32 8.14 15.72 9.89
N ALA A 33 7.64 16.86 10.35
CA ALA A 33 6.73 16.90 11.49
C ALA A 33 5.37 16.27 11.15
N ALA A 34 4.63 15.85 12.17
CA ALA A 34 3.30 15.26 12.04
C ALA A 34 2.20 16.25 11.58
N GLY A 35 2.56 17.53 11.41
CA GLY A 35 1.64 18.63 11.14
C GLY A 35 0.90 19.09 12.40
N GLU A 36 -0.03 20.03 12.21
CA GLU A 36 -0.94 20.53 13.24
C GLU A 36 -2.37 20.42 12.70
N ILE A 37 -3.28 19.89 13.52
CA ILE A 37 -4.69 19.77 13.14
C ILE A 37 -5.33 21.15 13.27
N THR A 38 -5.83 21.67 12.16
CA THR A 38 -6.37 23.05 12.08
C THR A 38 -7.90 23.08 12.03
N GLY A 39 -8.51 21.98 11.64
CA GLY A 39 -9.96 21.80 11.54
C GLY A 39 -10.64 21.72 12.90
N ALA A 40 -11.70 22.50 13.07
CA ALA A 40 -12.55 22.43 14.26
C ALA A 40 -13.51 21.24 14.19
N ARG A 41 -14.03 20.80 15.34
CA ARG A 41 -15.11 19.80 15.41
C ARG A 41 -16.29 20.20 14.51
N VAL A 42 -16.89 19.21 13.82
CA VAL A 42 -18.16 19.39 13.13
C VAL A 42 -19.24 19.79 14.16
N ALA A 43 -20.05 20.80 13.81
CA ALA A 43 -21.08 21.29 14.72
C ALA A 43 -22.10 20.19 15.05
N ALA A 44 -22.49 20.08 16.33
CA ALA A 44 -23.44 19.07 16.80
C ALA A 44 -24.79 19.09 16.04
N LEU A 45 -25.22 20.27 15.57
CA LEU A 45 -26.42 20.40 14.73
C LEU A 45 -26.27 19.69 13.38
N GLU A 46 -25.07 19.70 12.78
CA GLU A 46 -24.83 18.99 11.53
C GLU A 46 -24.79 17.47 11.74
N LEU A 47 -24.24 16.99 12.87
CA LEU A 47 -24.30 15.57 13.24
C LEU A 47 -25.75 15.10 13.43
N ALA A 48 -26.56 15.87 14.17
CA ALA A 48 -27.97 15.57 14.36
C ALA A 48 -28.77 15.56 13.04
N LYS A 49 -28.41 16.41 12.08
CA LYS A 49 -29.01 16.38 10.73
C LYS A 49 -28.63 15.12 9.95
N ARG A 50 -27.40 14.63 10.07
CA ARG A 50 -26.95 13.39 9.43
C ARG A 50 -27.72 12.19 9.96
N ASP A 51 -27.82 12.07 11.28
CA ASP A 51 -28.59 11.01 11.95
C ASP A 51 -30.08 11.05 11.55
N GLU A 52 -30.69 12.25 11.59
CA GLU A 52 -32.08 12.42 11.16
C GLU A 52 -32.29 11.99 9.70
N ALA A 53 -31.36 12.34 8.81
CA ALA A 53 -31.43 11.96 7.40
C ALA A 53 -31.39 10.43 7.21
N GLN A 54 -30.51 9.72 7.94
CA GLN A 54 -30.47 8.25 7.91
C GLN A 54 -31.77 7.64 8.42
N ARG A 55 -32.29 8.14 9.54
CA ARG A 55 -33.56 7.67 10.12
C ARG A 55 -34.74 7.87 9.16
N LEU A 56 -34.82 9.04 8.51
CA LEU A 56 -35.85 9.32 7.52
C LEU A 56 -35.72 8.44 6.27
N ALA A 57 -34.49 8.19 5.80
CA ALA A 57 -34.22 7.31 4.68
C ALA A 57 -34.63 5.85 4.99
N ALA A 58 -34.27 5.34 6.16
CA ALA A 58 -34.67 4.02 6.64
C ALA A 58 -36.21 3.89 6.71
N ALA A 59 -36.89 4.90 7.29
CA ALA A 59 -38.35 4.95 7.36
C ALA A 59 -39.01 5.06 5.96
N GLY A 60 -38.34 5.69 5.00
CA GLY A 60 -38.78 5.76 3.60
C GLY A 60 -38.68 4.39 2.89
N LEU A 61 -37.53 3.72 3.04
CA LEU A 61 -37.28 2.38 2.50
C LEU A 61 -38.27 1.35 3.06
N ALA A 62 -38.48 1.34 4.38
CA ALA A 62 -39.43 0.43 5.04
C ALA A 62 -40.86 0.57 4.48
N ARG A 63 -41.29 1.81 4.18
CA ARG A 63 -42.57 2.09 3.53
C ARG A 63 -42.64 1.53 2.11
N LEU A 64 -41.57 1.66 1.33
CA LEU A 64 -41.50 1.17 -0.05
C LEU A 64 -41.56 -0.36 -0.14
N VAL A 65 -40.84 -1.07 0.73
CA VAL A 65 -40.77 -2.54 0.67
C VAL A 65 -41.99 -3.24 1.30
N LYS A 66 -42.97 -2.50 1.83
CA LYS A 66 -44.15 -3.00 2.58
C LYS A 66 -43.80 -4.00 3.70
N ALA A 67 -42.53 -4.08 4.06
CA ALA A 67 -42.01 -4.87 5.13
C ALA A 67 -41.55 -3.85 6.17
N ALA A 68 -42.44 -3.55 7.12
CA ALA A 68 -42.06 -2.91 8.37
C ALA A 68 -41.23 -3.94 9.16
N ARG A 69 -40.01 -4.21 8.71
CA ARG A 69 -39.04 -4.86 9.58
C ARG A 69 -38.58 -3.75 10.50
N GLU A 70 -39.13 -3.72 11.71
CA GLU A 70 -38.54 -2.95 12.82
C GLU A 70 -37.16 -3.54 13.08
N LEU A 71 -36.17 -3.07 12.33
CA LEU A 71 -34.79 -3.22 12.72
C LEU A 71 -34.54 -2.15 13.80
N PRO A 72 -33.83 -2.46 14.89
CA PRO A 72 -33.29 -1.44 15.77
C PRO A 72 -32.59 -0.40 14.90
N HIS A 73 -32.70 0.89 15.22
CA HIS A 73 -31.95 1.91 14.50
C HIS A 73 -30.45 1.65 14.68
N GLU A 74 -29.81 1.14 13.64
CA GLU A 74 -28.37 1.01 13.52
C GLU A 74 -27.89 2.09 12.54
N GLN A 75 -26.96 2.93 13.00
CA GLN A 75 -26.39 3.99 12.18
C GLN A 75 -25.42 3.38 11.16
N ILE A 76 -25.49 3.85 9.92
CA ILE A 76 -24.51 3.49 8.89
C ILE A 76 -23.35 4.47 9.01
N LEU A 77 -22.15 3.93 9.21
CA LEU A 77 -20.92 4.72 9.28
C LEU A 77 -20.09 4.51 8.02
N PHE A 78 -19.47 5.57 7.55
CA PHE A 78 -18.56 5.59 6.41
C PHE A 78 -17.15 5.91 6.91
N GLY A 79 -16.18 5.12 6.50
CA GLY A 79 -14.81 5.34 6.92
C GLY A 79 -13.78 4.68 6.03
N ASP A 80 -12.53 4.94 6.35
CA ASP A 80 -11.38 4.53 5.55
C ASP A 80 -10.26 3.98 6.44
N LEU A 81 -9.96 2.69 6.35
CA LEU A 81 -9.00 2.02 7.22
C LEU A 81 -7.63 1.83 6.56
N HIS A 82 -7.37 2.52 5.45
CA HIS A 82 -6.13 2.37 4.68
C HIS A 82 -5.64 3.72 4.13
N VAL A 83 -4.79 4.39 4.92
CA VAL A 83 -4.32 5.75 4.64
C VAL A 83 -2.83 5.86 4.96
N HIS A 84 -2.05 6.30 3.97
CA HIS A 84 -0.63 6.57 4.12
C HIS A 84 -0.38 8.06 4.16
N THR A 85 0.64 8.42 4.93
CA THR A 85 1.21 9.76 4.98
C THR A 85 2.61 9.72 4.39
N THR A 86 3.30 10.87 4.37
CA THR A 86 4.71 10.91 3.95
C THR A 86 5.69 10.28 4.96
N TYR A 87 5.19 9.59 5.98
CA TYR A 87 5.96 8.65 6.79
C TYR A 87 6.16 7.30 6.09
N SER A 88 5.34 6.96 5.11
CA SER A 88 5.57 5.85 4.19
C SER A 88 6.56 6.25 3.08
N LEU A 89 7.57 5.41 2.81
CA LEU A 89 8.64 5.72 1.84
C LEU A 89 8.14 5.85 0.40
N ASP A 90 7.22 4.98 0.00
CA ASP A 90 6.58 5.03 -1.32
C ASP A 90 5.62 6.21 -1.45
N ALA A 91 4.84 6.52 -0.41
CA ALA A 91 3.97 7.69 -0.41
C ALA A 91 4.77 8.98 -0.51
N PHE A 92 5.86 9.09 0.24
CA PHE A 92 6.77 10.22 0.10
C PHE A 92 7.42 10.24 -1.30
N THR A 93 7.79 9.09 -1.86
CA THR A 93 8.30 9.02 -3.25
C THR A 93 7.28 9.51 -4.27
N MET A 94 6.00 9.15 -4.10
CA MET A 94 4.91 9.60 -4.96
C MET A 94 4.67 11.10 -4.82
N GLU A 95 4.85 11.68 -3.64
CA GLU A 95 4.70 13.11 -3.38
C GLU A 95 5.92 13.96 -3.80
N LEU A 96 6.95 13.36 -4.40
CA LEU A 96 8.08 14.12 -4.95
C LEU A 96 7.62 15.04 -6.11
N PRO A 97 8.21 16.24 -6.25
CA PRO A 97 7.81 17.18 -7.30
C PRO A 97 7.89 16.65 -8.73
N LEU A 98 8.83 15.74 -9.02
CA LEU A 98 8.92 15.09 -10.33
C LEU A 98 7.67 14.27 -10.69
N MET A 99 6.99 13.72 -9.68
CA MET A 99 5.74 12.97 -9.83
C MET A 99 4.51 13.87 -10.00
N LYS A 100 4.70 15.20 -9.93
CA LYS A 100 3.66 16.24 -10.09
C LYS A 100 2.49 16.11 -9.10
N LEU A 101 2.71 15.47 -7.95
CA LEU A 101 1.75 15.45 -6.85
C LEU A 101 1.89 16.71 -5.98
N GLN A 102 1.21 16.76 -4.83
CA GLN A 102 0.94 18.00 -4.09
C GLN A 102 1.95 18.31 -2.98
N GLY A 103 2.96 17.47 -2.78
CA GLY A 103 4.03 17.65 -1.81
C GLY A 103 3.74 16.92 -0.50
N ILE A 104 4.39 17.34 0.59
CA ILE A 104 4.33 16.63 1.87
C ILE A 104 2.92 16.67 2.46
N HIS A 105 2.35 15.51 2.76
CA HIS A 105 1.12 15.36 3.56
C HIS A 105 1.40 14.59 4.85
N THR A 106 0.81 15.11 5.92
CA THR A 106 1.11 14.73 7.30
C THR A 106 -0.05 13.96 7.95
N PRO A 107 0.20 13.25 9.06
CA PRO A 107 -0.86 12.69 9.91
C PRO A 107 -1.98 13.67 10.28
N ALA A 108 -1.66 14.95 10.51
CA ALA A 108 -2.65 15.97 10.83
C ALA A 108 -3.52 16.33 9.60
N ASP A 109 -2.93 16.40 8.41
CA ASP A 109 -3.67 16.66 7.16
C ASP A 109 -4.74 15.59 6.92
N ALA A 110 -4.44 14.32 7.23
CA ALA A 110 -5.41 13.22 7.13
C ALA A 110 -6.63 13.44 8.05
N CYS A 111 -6.42 13.90 9.29
CA CYS A 111 -7.51 14.21 10.21
C CYS A 111 -8.42 15.32 9.66
N ASP A 112 -7.82 16.42 9.21
CA ASP A 112 -8.57 17.56 8.66
C ASP A 112 -9.29 17.18 7.37
N PHE A 113 -8.66 16.39 6.50
CA PHE A 113 -9.25 15.93 5.25
C PHE A 113 -10.42 14.98 5.51
N ALA A 114 -10.24 13.97 6.38
CA ALA A 114 -11.31 13.05 6.77
C ALA A 114 -12.53 13.81 7.32
N ARG A 115 -12.29 14.77 8.21
CA ARG A 115 -13.34 15.54 8.87
C ARG A 115 -14.09 16.48 7.91
N HIS A 116 -13.36 17.22 7.09
CA HIS A 116 -13.93 18.37 6.38
C HIS A 116 -14.10 18.17 4.87
N CYS A 117 -13.21 17.40 4.24
CA CYS A 117 -13.24 17.20 2.79
C CYS A 117 -14.02 15.95 2.42
N ALA A 118 -13.77 14.83 3.11
CA ALA A 118 -14.47 13.57 2.88
C ALA A 118 -15.74 13.42 3.73
N GLY A 119 -15.77 14.04 4.91
CA GLY A 119 -16.91 13.95 5.84
C GLY A 119 -17.12 12.53 6.39
N LEU A 120 -16.02 11.82 6.64
CA LEU A 120 -16.03 10.46 7.19
C LEU A 120 -16.46 10.44 8.65
N ASP A 121 -16.95 9.28 9.10
CA ASP A 121 -17.25 8.99 10.49
C ASP A 121 -16.05 8.36 11.21
N PHE A 122 -15.19 7.65 10.47
CA PHE A 122 -13.93 7.14 10.99
C PHE A 122 -12.83 7.00 9.93
N TYR A 123 -11.58 6.98 10.37
CA TYR A 123 -10.45 6.60 9.52
C TYR A 123 -9.31 5.98 10.33
N ALA A 124 -8.35 5.32 9.68
CA ALA A 124 -7.12 4.87 10.33
C ALA A 124 -5.89 5.45 9.62
N LEU A 125 -4.88 5.83 10.40
CA LEU A 125 -3.52 6.00 9.88
C LEU A 125 -2.86 4.62 9.86
N SER A 126 -2.39 4.18 8.68
CA SER A 126 -1.87 2.84 8.45
C SER A 126 -0.60 2.88 7.59
N ASP A 127 0.30 3.81 7.87
CA ASP A 127 1.61 3.87 7.21
C ASP A 127 2.35 2.52 7.27
N HIS A 128 3.19 2.25 6.27
CA HIS A 128 3.99 1.02 6.21
C HIS A 128 4.86 0.86 7.46
N ALA A 129 4.67 -0.23 8.19
CA ALA A 129 5.48 -0.59 9.35
C ALA A 129 6.97 -0.64 9.00
N GLU A 130 7.30 -1.03 7.78
CA GLU A 130 8.66 -1.10 7.25
C GLU A 130 9.29 0.27 7.04
N SER A 131 8.50 1.33 6.88
CA SER A 131 8.96 2.71 6.70
C SER A 131 9.00 3.52 8.00
N LEU A 132 8.24 3.11 9.01
CA LEU A 132 8.09 3.86 10.25
C LEU A 132 9.34 3.79 11.12
N THR A 133 9.82 4.97 11.53
CA THR A 133 10.78 5.12 12.63
C THR A 133 10.06 5.09 13.97
N HIS A 134 10.80 4.92 15.08
CA HIS A 134 10.19 5.01 16.42
C HIS A 134 9.54 6.38 16.63
N GLU A 135 10.22 7.44 16.20
CA GLU A 135 9.75 8.82 16.31
C GLU A 135 8.47 9.04 15.50
N HIS A 136 8.37 8.48 14.29
CA HIS A 136 7.15 8.53 13.47
C HIS A 136 6.01 7.72 14.05
N TRP A 137 6.29 6.56 14.63
CA TRP A 137 5.25 5.78 15.32
C TRP A 137 4.64 6.55 16.49
N GLU A 138 5.48 7.15 17.35
CA GLU A 138 5.02 8.00 18.44
C GLU A 138 4.23 9.22 17.93
N ALA A 139 4.70 9.85 16.85
CA ALA A 139 4.01 10.96 16.21
C ALA A 139 2.62 10.57 15.67
N THR A 140 2.50 9.39 15.05
CA THR A 140 1.22 8.84 14.59
C THR A 140 0.26 8.58 15.75
N LYS A 141 0.71 7.93 16.83
CA LYS A 141 -0.10 7.73 18.06
C LYS A 141 -0.59 9.05 18.62
N GLN A 142 0.29 10.05 18.70
CA GLN A 142 -0.05 11.36 19.24
C GLN A 142 -1.02 12.12 18.32
N SER A 143 -0.84 12.05 17.00
CA SER A 143 -1.74 12.70 16.03
C SER A 143 -3.16 12.14 16.13
N VAL A 144 -3.31 10.81 16.23
CA VAL A 144 -4.60 10.15 16.44
C VAL A 144 -5.27 10.62 17.73
N ARG A 145 -4.53 10.69 18.84
CA ARG A 145 -5.05 11.22 20.11
C ARG A 145 -5.50 12.67 19.99
N ASN A 146 -4.71 13.50 19.32
CA ASN A 146 -5.06 14.91 19.09
C ASN A 146 -6.34 15.02 18.24
N CYS A 147 -6.48 14.21 17.20
CA CYS A 147 -7.67 14.18 16.36
C CYS A 147 -8.92 13.78 17.15
N ASN A 148 -8.82 12.74 17.98
CA ASN A 148 -9.93 12.25 18.81
C ASN A 148 -10.28 13.20 19.96
N ALA A 149 -9.30 13.94 20.50
CA ALA A 149 -9.56 14.94 21.54
C ALA A 149 -10.47 16.09 21.05
N LEU A 150 -10.49 16.36 19.74
CA LEU A 150 -11.38 17.34 19.13
C LEU A 150 -12.80 16.80 18.87
N ALA A 151 -12.98 15.47 18.88
CA ALA A 151 -14.22 14.84 18.42
C ALA A 151 -15.43 15.06 19.34
N GLY A 152 -15.19 15.52 20.57
CA GLY A 152 -16.21 15.86 21.55
C GLY A 152 -16.57 14.72 22.50
N ASP A 153 -17.86 14.52 22.74
CA ASP A 153 -18.32 13.44 23.63
C ASP A 153 -18.02 12.08 23.00
N SER A 154 -17.38 11.19 23.76
CA SER A 154 -17.09 9.81 23.34
C SER A 154 -18.34 9.00 22.96
N GLY A 155 -19.53 9.41 23.42
CA GLY A 155 -20.80 8.78 23.03
C GLY A 155 -21.35 9.24 21.68
N ASP A 156 -20.90 10.38 21.16
CA ASP A 156 -21.33 10.97 19.87
C ASP A 156 -20.19 11.80 19.24
N PRO A 157 -19.07 11.14 18.86
CA PRO A 157 -17.93 11.81 18.24
C PRO A 157 -18.26 12.23 16.80
N ASP A 158 -17.67 13.33 16.32
CA ASP A 158 -17.83 13.73 14.91
C ASP A 158 -16.98 12.90 13.92
N LEU A 159 -15.86 12.36 14.41
CA LEU A 159 -14.88 11.56 13.69
C LEU A 159 -14.11 10.69 14.69
N ILE A 160 -13.87 9.43 14.36
CA ILE A 160 -12.98 8.55 15.11
C ILE A 160 -11.73 8.25 14.27
N ALA A 161 -10.57 8.65 14.77
CA ALA A 161 -9.28 8.25 14.23
C ALA A 161 -8.77 6.99 14.94
N PHE A 162 -8.30 6.01 14.17
CA PHE A 162 -7.62 4.83 14.68
C PHE A 162 -6.13 4.87 14.39
N THR A 163 -5.36 4.28 15.30
CA THR A 163 -3.94 4.01 15.09
C THR A 163 -3.81 2.61 14.48
N GLY A 164 -2.99 2.51 13.43
CA GLY A 164 -2.61 1.24 12.84
C GLY A 164 -1.30 1.34 12.08
N PHE A 165 -0.94 0.25 11.43
CA PHE A 165 0.17 0.20 10.48
C PHE A 165 -0.17 -0.81 9.38
N GLU A 166 0.42 -0.63 8.20
CA GLU A 166 0.42 -1.67 7.19
C GLU A 166 1.61 -2.61 7.39
N TRP A 167 1.33 -3.90 7.47
CA TRP A 167 2.31 -4.98 7.36
C TRP A 167 2.43 -5.40 5.89
N THR A 168 3.59 -5.18 5.27
CA THR A 168 3.74 -5.14 3.81
C THR A 168 4.66 -6.24 3.31
N GLN A 169 4.11 -7.45 3.20
CA GLN A 169 4.90 -8.64 2.87
C GLN A 169 4.83 -8.99 1.39
N VAL A 170 6.01 -9.08 0.79
CA VAL A 170 6.21 -9.54 -0.59
C VAL A 170 7.27 -10.63 -0.62
N ASP A 171 7.12 -11.62 -1.49
CA ASP A 171 8.13 -12.64 -1.82
C ASP A 171 7.91 -13.02 -3.29
N THR A 172 8.98 -13.35 -4.01
CA THR A 172 8.88 -13.83 -5.40
C THR A 172 8.36 -15.27 -5.47
N ALA A 173 8.54 -16.04 -4.40
CA ALA A 173 8.01 -17.39 -4.25
C ALA A 173 6.51 -17.36 -3.89
N PRO A 174 5.62 -17.90 -4.74
CA PRO A 174 4.17 -17.87 -4.52
C PRO A 174 3.68 -18.44 -3.18
N ASN A 175 4.38 -19.44 -2.64
CA ASN A 175 4.04 -20.10 -1.38
C ASN A 175 4.53 -19.35 -0.13
N ARG A 176 5.37 -18.33 -0.30
CA ARG A 176 5.86 -17.45 0.79
C ARG A 176 5.39 -16.01 0.65
N HIS A 177 4.64 -15.68 -0.40
CA HIS A 177 4.08 -14.35 -0.63
C HIS A 177 2.74 -14.18 0.10
N TRP A 178 2.68 -13.41 1.17
CA TRP A 178 1.49 -13.28 2.02
C TRP A 178 0.64 -12.06 1.75
N GLY A 179 1.07 -11.19 0.82
CA GLY A 179 0.42 -9.93 0.53
C GLY A 179 0.46 -8.99 1.74
N HIS A 180 -0.31 -7.91 1.64
CA HIS A 180 -0.29 -6.85 2.64
C HIS A 180 -1.49 -6.94 3.59
N LYS A 181 -1.33 -6.37 4.80
CA LYS A 181 -2.37 -6.36 5.85
C LYS A 181 -2.31 -5.07 6.66
N ASN A 182 -3.44 -4.38 6.78
CA ASN A 182 -3.58 -3.33 7.79
C ASN A 182 -3.84 -3.95 9.16
N VAL A 183 -3.10 -3.50 10.17
CA VAL A 183 -3.30 -3.85 11.57
C VAL A 183 -3.83 -2.61 12.28
N ILE A 184 -5.11 -2.64 12.67
CA ILE A 184 -5.81 -1.50 13.26
C ILE A 184 -6.13 -1.79 14.72
N PHE A 185 -5.78 -0.86 15.61
CA PHE A 185 -6.04 -0.97 17.04
C PHE A 185 -7.27 -0.15 17.44
N ARG A 186 -8.10 -0.73 18.30
CA ARG A 186 -9.31 -0.07 18.81
C ARG A 186 -8.96 1.03 19.82
N GLY A 187 -8.01 0.74 20.70
CA GLY A 187 -7.61 1.64 21.77
C GLY A 187 -6.67 2.74 21.27
N THR A 188 -6.54 3.79 22.06
CA THR A 188 -5.56 4.87 21.79
C THR A 188 -4.66 5.14 22.98
N ALA A 189 -4.90 4.52 24.14
CA ALA A 189 -4.01 4.64 25.29
C ALA A 189 -2.66 3.95 25.01
N GLU A 190 -1.59 4.40 25.67
CA GLU A 190 -0.26 3.81 25.49
C GLU A 190 -0.23 2.29 25.75
N ALA A 191 -1.00 1.81 26.73
CA ALA A 191 -1.09 0.39 27.05
C ALA A 191 -1.94 -0.43 26.07
N GLU A 192 -2.67 0.23 25.18
CA GLU A 192 -3.55 -0.40 24.18
C GLU A 192 -2.95 -0.37 22.76
N LEU A 193 -1.69 0.07 22.64
CA LEU A 193 -0.96 0.16 21.40
C LEU A 193 0.40 -0.52 21.56
N PRO A 194 0.94 -1.14 20.51
CA PRO A 194 2.26 -1.72 20.61
C PRO A 194 3.30 -0.60 20.71
N ALA A 195 4.41 -0.86 21.41
CA ALA A 195 5.50 0.11 21.53
C ALA A 195 6.22 0.36 20.19
N ARG A 196 6.04 -0.53 19.21
CA ARG A 196 6.59 -0.45 17.85
C ARG A 196 5.59 -1.04 16.85
N PRO A 197 5.58 -0.59 15.59
CA PRO A 197 4.90 -1.32 14.52
C PRO A 197 5.64 -2.64 14.24
N ILE A 198 4.92 -3.63 13.71
CA ILE A 198 5.46 -4.94 13.33
C ILE A 198 5.48 -4.99 11.81
N GLY A 199 6.67 -4.96 11.20
CA GLY A 199 6.83 -5.06 9.75
C GLY A 199 7.13 -6.48 9.27
N SER A 200 7.51 -6.60 8.01
CA SER A 200 7.85 -7.86 7.33
C SER A 200 9.11 -7.75 6.45
N ARG A 201 10.03 -6.85 6.84
CA ARG A 201 11.33 -6.66 6.18
C ARG A 201 12.02 -8.01 5.97
N VAL A 202 12.28 -8.33 4.72
CA VAL A 202 13.17 -9.44 4.34
C VAL A 202 14.60 -8.91 4.20
N ASP A 203 15.60 -9.68 4.63
CA ASP A 203 17.02 -9.28 4.60
C ASP A 203 17.52 -8.92 3.18
N GLU A 204 16.92 -9.51 2.15
CA GLU A 204 17.11 -9.16 0.75
C GLU A 204 15.97 -8.25 0.28
N GLY A 205 15.99 -7.00 0.75
CA GLY A 205 14.93 -6.02 0.50
C GLY A 205 14.47 -5.99 -0.96
N ILE A 206 13.29 -6.53 -1.22
CA ILE A 206 12.66 -6.55 -2.54
C ILE A 206 12.46 -5.11 -2.97
N GLY A 207 13.32 -4.61 -3.87
CA GLY A 207 13.15 -3.48 -4.79
C GLY A 207 12.79 -2.08 -4.25
N LEU A 208 11.99 -1.97 -3.19
CA LEU A 208 11.42 -0.75 -2.65
C LEU A 208 12.51 0.24 -2.23
N PHE A 209 13.42 -0.17 -1.36
CA PHE A 209 14.54 0.67 -0.93
C PHE A 209 15.42 1.12 -2.10
N ALA A 210 15.73 0.23 -3.05
CA ALA A 210 16.55 0.56 -4.21
C ALA A 210 15.87 1.59 -5.12
N ASN A 211 14.56 1.44 -5.36
CA ASN A 211 13.76 2.38 -6.15
C ASN A 211 13.63 3.74 -5.45
N VAL A 212 13.37 3.76 -4.15
CA VAL A 212 13.30 4.98 -3.33
C VAL A 212 14.65 5.71 -3.36
N ILE A 213 15.76 5.01 -3.12
CA ILE A 213 17.11 5.58 -3.20
C ILE A 213 17.37 6.15 -4.60
N SER A 214 16.95 5.46 -5.66
CA SER A 214 17.07 5.97 -7.03
C SER A 214 16.27 7.27 -7.22
N ALA A 215 15.05 7.35 -6.67
CA ALA A 215 14.22 8.55 -6.72
C ALA A 215 14.89 9.77 -6.04
N THR A 216 15.66 9.56 -4.96
CA THR A 216 16.41 10.67 -4.32
C THR A 216 17.44 11.32 -5.24
N ARG A 217 17.93 10.61 -6.27
CA ARG A 217 18.89 11.13 -7.25
C ARG A 217 18.25 12.11 -8.24
N ALA A 218 16.92 12.16 -8.32
CA ALA A 218 16.21 13.14 -9.13
C ALA A 218 16.52 14.60 -8.72
N ARG A 219 17.05 14.85 -7.52
CA ARG A 219 17.60 16.14 -7.09
C ARG A 219 18.59 16.78 -8.06
N TYR A 220 19.32 15.99 -8.85
CA TYR A 220 20.31 16.49 -9.82
C TYR A 220 19.68 16.98 -11.12
N ILE A 221 18.46 16.54 -11.44
CA ILE A 221 17.69 16.98 -12.60
C ILE A 221 16.56 17.94 -12.22
N ASP A 222 16.19 18.00 -10.94
CA ASP A 222 15.23 18.94 -10.35
C ASP A 222 15.84 19.68 -9.13
N PRO A 223 16.87 20.52 -9.35
CA PRO A 223 17.60 21.17 -8.25
C PRO A 223 16.79 22.22 -7.50
N LEU A 224 15.68 22.72 -8.06
CA LEU A 224 14.82 23.71 -7.40
C LEU A 224 14.04 23.10 -6.24
N ASN A 225 13.84 21.78 -6.25
CA ASN A 225 13.12 21.04 -5.21
C ASN A 225 14.04 20.18 -4.34
N TRP A 226 15.33 20.52 -4.27
CA TRP A 226 16.38 19.76 -3.58
C TRP A 226 15.97 19.22 -2.21
N LYS A 227 15.33 20.07 -1.38
CA LYS A 227 14.85 19.76 -0.02
C LYS A 227 13.95 18.52 0.02
N ALA A 228 13.02 18.37 -0.92
CA ALA A 228 12.10 17.23 -0.94
C ALA A 228 12.86 15.90 -1.12
N TYR A 229 13.83 15.88 -2.02
CA TYR A 229 14.62 14.69 -2.30
C TYR A 229 15.60 14.35 -1.17
N VAL A 230 16.24 15.34 -0.54
CA VAL A 230 17.15 15.06 0.59
C VAL A 230 16.42 14.70 1.87
N ASP A 231 15.16 15.13 2.04
CA ASP A 231 14.32 14.69 3.16
C ASP A 231 13.86 13.23 2.97
N LEU A 232 13.58 12.82 1.73
CA LEU A 232 13.37 11.39 1.41
C LEU A 232 14.66 10.58 1.63
N GLU A 233 15.81 11.12 1.22
CA GLU A 233 17.13 10.52 1.48
C GLU A 233 17.39 10.38 2.98
N TRP A 234 17.02 11.38 3.78
CA TRP A 234 17.10 11.30 5.24
C TRP A 234 16.24 10.15 5.79
N LEU A 235 14.98 10.04 5.35
CA LEU A 235 14.06 9.01 5.84
C LEU A 235 14.55 7.61 5.47
N VAL A 236 14.88 7.37 4.19
CA VAL A 236 15.32 6.05 3.75
C VAL A 236 16.60 5.61 4.46
N ASN A 237 17.55 6.54 4.70
CA ASN A 237 18.75 6.24 5.47
C ASN A 237 18.41 5.90 6.93
N ARG A 238 17.54 6.67 7.59
CA ARG A 238 17.14 6.41 8.98
C ARG A 238 16.46 5.05 9.15
N VAL A 239 15.63 4.67 8.18
CA VAL A 239 14.94 3.37 8.13
C VAL A 239 15.94 2.23 7.95
N GLN A 240 16.92 2.38 7.05
CA GLN A 240 17.98 1.38 6.81
C GLN A 240 18.97 1.26 7.97
N GLU A 241 19.27 2.36 8.65
CA GLU A 241 20.15 2.38 9.83
C GLU A 241 19.50 1.78 11.08
N THR A 242 18.17 1.63 11.08
CA THR A 242 17.43 0.99 12.18
C THR A 242 17.61 -0.53 12.10
N PRO A 243 18.30 -1.18 13.06
CA PRO A 243 18.54 -2.61 13.02
C PRO A 243 17.25 -3.39 13.24
N LEU A 244 17.18 -4.62 12.71
CA LEU A 244 16.12 -5.56 13.08
C LEU A 244 16.22 -5.89 14.57
N CYS A 245 15.06 -6.10 15.20
CA CYS A 245 15.00 -6.52 16.59
C CYS A 245 15.63 -7.90 16.80
N PRO A 246 16.26 -8.17 17.95
CA PRO A 246 16.86 -9.47 18.24
C PRO A 246 15.81 -10.58 18.23
N GLU A 247 16.15 -11.70 17.60
CA GLU A 247 15.30 -12.89 17.55
C GLU A 247 15.17 -13.56 18.92
N GLY A 248 14.04 -14.26 19.13
CA GLY A 248 13.80 -15.05 20.35
C GLY A 248 13.53 -14.23 21.62
N ILE A 249 13.45 -12.91 21.52
CA ILE A 249 13.08 -12.02 22.63
C ILE A 249 11.57 -11.69 22.53
N PRO A 250 10.80 -11.83 23.63
CA PRO A 250 9.38 -11.48 23.63
C PRO A 250 9.14 -10.02 23.23
N THR A 251 8.06 -9.76 22.50
CA THR A 251 7.79 -8.44 21.89
C THR A 251 7.83 -7.30 22.92
N ARG A 252 7.31 -7.52 24.13
CA ARG A 252 7.26 -6.50 25.19
C ARG A 252 8.63 -6.19 25.81
N GLU A 253 9.63 -7.04 25.60
CA GLU A 253 11.00 -6.90 26.12
C GLU A 253 11.97 -6.36 25.06
N LEU A 254 11.53 -6.22 23.81
CA LEU A 254 12.36 -5.69 22.73
C LEU A 254 12.72 -4.21 22.96
N PRO A 255 13.94 -3.78 22.58
CA PRO A 255 14.31 -2.37 22.58
C PRO A 255 13.37 -1.52 21.71
N LEU A 256 13.21 -0.24 22.02
CA LEU A 256 12.41 0.69 21.20
C LEU A 256 13.11 1.07 19.89
N GLY A 257 14.44 1.06 19.87
CA GLY A 257 15.26 1.51 18.74
C GLY A 257 15.53 0.45 17.66
N CYS A 258 14.72 -0.61 17.58
CA CYS A 258 14.84 -1.65 16.56
C CYS A 258 13.55 -1.81 15.75
N ALA A 259 13.67 -2.31 14.53
CA ALA A 259 12.55 -2.64 13.66
C ALA A 259 12.05 -4.05 13.98
N GLU A 260 10.86 -4.15 14.57
CA GLU A 260 10.24 -5.43 14.87
C GLU A 260 9.69 -6.06 13.59
N ASN A 261 9.92 -7.37 13.42
CA ASN A 261 9.70 -8.05 12.16
C ASN A 261 8.94 -9.37 12.31
N ALA A 262 8.01 -9.63 11.40
CA ALA A 262 7.26 -10.86 11.26
C ALA A 262 7.17 -11.22 9.76
N PRO A 263 7.98 -12.16 9.26
CA PRO A 263 7.96 -12.58 7.86
C PRO A 263 6.70 -13.34 7.43
N THR A 264 5.89 -13.83 8.37
CA THR A 264 4.67 -14.61 8.11
C THR A 264 3.47 -14.11 8.92
N PRO A 265 2.22 -14.33 8.46
CA PRO A 265 1.02 -14.04 9.25
C PRO A 265 1.03 -14.74 10.61
N ALA A 266 1.46 -15.99 10.67
CA ALA A 266 1.59 -16.73 11.94
C ALA A 266 2.46 -16.00 12.97
N GLU A 267 3.61 -15.47 12.55
CA GLU A 267 4.50 -14.70 13.42
C GLU A 267 3.93 -13.33 13.79
N LEU A 268 3.20 -12.68 12.86
CA LEU A 268 2.48 -11.45 13.14
C LEU A 268 1.44 -11.67 14.24
N TYR A 269 0.61 -12.71 14.12
CA TYR A 269 -0.41 -13.05 15.12
C TYR A 269 0.21 -13.41 16.47
N ALA A 270 1.26 -14.22 16.50
CA ALA A 270 1.97 -14.55 17.74
C ALA A 270 2.46 -13.29 18.48
N LYS A 271 3.02 -12.32 17.75
CA LYS A 271 3.45 -11.05 18.33
C LYS A 271 2.29 -10.19 18.82
N LEU A 272 1.18 -10.14 18.09
CA LEU A 272 -0.04 -9.45 18.54
C LEU A 272 -0.64 -10.09 19.81
N ASP A 273 -0.53 -11.41 19.94
CA ASP A 273 -0.97 -12.16 21.12
C ASP A 273 -0.05 -11.91 22.32
N GLU A 274 1.27 -11.89 22.14
CA GLU A 274 2.22 -11.50 23.19
C GLU A 274 1.96 -10.07 23.70
N TRP A 275 1.61 -9.17 22.78
CA TRP A 275 1.15 -7.83 23.11
C TRP A 275 -0.20 -7.82 23.84
N GLY A 276 -1.03 -8.84 23.68
CA GLY A 276 -2.35 -8.95 24.31
C GLY A 276 -3.32 -7.86 23.86
N LEU A 277 -3.17 -7.35 22.64
CA LEU A 277 -3.93 -6.23 22.10
C LEU A 277 -5.12 -6.71 21.27
N ASP A 278 -6.24 -5.98 21.37
CA ASP A 278 -7.36 -6.10 20.44
C ASP A 278 -6.97 -5.42 19.12
N ALA A 279 -6.76 -6.22 18.09
CA ALA A 279 -6.30 -5.76 16.78
C ALA A 279 -7.14 -6.41 15.68
N LEU A 280 -7.59 -5.57 14.75
CA LEU A 280 -8.23 -6.00 13.51
C LEU A 280 -7.14 -6.10 12.43
N VAL A 281 -7.07 -7.24 11.76
CA VAL A 281 -6.11 -7.48 10.67
C VAL A 281 -6.89 -7.57 9.37
N ILE A 282 -6.65 -6.65 8.45
CA ILE A 282 -7.40 -6.49 7.21
C ILE A 282 -6.46 -6.75 6.04
N PRO A 283 -6.50 -7.94 5.41
CA PRO A 283 -5.73 -8.17 4.21
C PRO A 283 -6.25 -7.30 3.07
N HIS A 284 -5.33 -6.88 2.22
CA HIS A 284 -5.62 -6.07 1.04
C HIS A 284 -4.58 -6.34 -0.04
N GLY A 285 -4.80 -5.82 -1.26
CA GLY A 285 -3.80 -5.85 -2.34
C GLY A 285 -3.41 -7.24 -2.89
N ASN A 286 -3.87 -8.35 -2.30
CA ASN A 286 -3.47 -9.72 -2.65
C ASN A 286 -3.63 -10.06 -4.15
N ALA A 287 -4.60 -9.47 -4.83
CA ALA A 287 -4.83 -9.71 -6.25
C ALA A 287 -4.05 -8.76 -7.18
N TRP A 288 -3.29 -7.81 -6.64
CA TRP A 288 -2.58 -6.79 -7.40
C TRP A 288 -1.31 -7.37 -8.04
N GLY A 289 -1.33 -7.50 -9.36
CA GLY A 289 -0.29 -8.17 -10.13
C GLY A 289 1.04 -7.43 -10.21
N LEU A 290 1.15 -6.23 -9.63
CA LEU A 290 2.40 -5.45 -9.61
C LEU A 290 3.47 -6.11 -8.73
N TYR A 291 3.07 -6.72 -7.62
CA TYR A 291 3.98 -7.47 -6.74
C TYR A 291 3.59 -8.94 -6.58
N THR A 292 2.33 -9.29 -6.83
CA THR A 292 1.83 -10.64 -6.53
C THR A 292 2.31 -11.65 -7.59
N PRO A 293 3.02 -12.73 -7.20
CA PRO A 293 3.45 -13.79 -8.12
C PRO A 293 2.28 -14.40 -8.90
N THR A 294 2.54 -14.79 -10.15
CA THR A 294 1.50 -15.23 -11.12
C THR A 294 0.71 -16.47 -10.68
N THR A 295 1.31 -17.32 -9.83
CA THR A 295 0.70 -18.55 -9.31
C THR A 295 0.40 -18.50 -7.81
N ALA A 296 0.49 -17.32 -7.18
CA ALA A 296 0.09 -17.14 -5.79
C ALA A 296 -1.40 -17.48 -5.62
N SER A 297 -1.76 -18.00 -4.44
CA SER A 297 -3.14 -18.33 -4.11
C SER A 297 -3.47 -18.15 -2.64
N TRP A 298 -4.69 -17.72 -2.34
CA TRP A 298 -5.27 -17.68 -0.99
C TRP A 298 -5.22 -19.01 -0.24
N LYS A 299 -5.11 -20.15 -0.95
CA LYS A 299 -5.06 -21.49 -0.34
C LYS A 299 -4.01 -21.60 0.77
N LYS A 300 -2.84 -21.00 0.56
CA LYS A 300 -1.73 -21.04 1.52
C LYS A 300 -2.02 -20.32 2.84
N ALA A 301 -2.92 -19.32 2.80
CA ALA A 301 -3.30 -18.54 3.97
C ALA A 301 -4.44 -19.20 4.77
N LEU A 302 -5.17 -20.17 4.20
CA LEU A 302 -6.29 -20.83 4.88
C LEU A 302 -5.82 -22.04 5.73
N THR A 303 -4.99 -21.78 6.74
CA THR A 303 -4.57 -22.78 7.73
C THR A 303 -4.77 -22.22 9.15
N SER A 304 -4.76 -23.09 10.17
CA SER A 304 -4.87 -22.67 11.58
C SER A 304 -3.73 -21.76 12.03
N GLU A 305 -2.59 -21.83 11.35
CA GLU A 305 -1.40 -21.06 11.66
C GLU A 305 -1.42 -19.71 10.96
N GLN A 306 -1.88 -19.65 9.71
CA GLN A 306 -1.78 -18.46 8.85
C GLN A 306 -3.06 -17.63 8.79
N HIS A 307 -4.16 -18.11 9.39
CA HIS A 307 -5.41 -17.39 9.50
C HIS A 307 -5.90 -17.37 10.94
N ASP A 308 -6.11 -16.16 11.46
CA ASP A 308 -6.74 -15.90 12.74
C ASP A 308 -8.18 -15.39 12.50
N PRO A 309 -9.23 -16.18 12.81
CA PRO A 309 -10.62 -15.77 12.63
C PRO A 309 -11.10 -14.65 13.56
N GLU A 310 -10.46 -14.45 14.72
CA GLU A 310 -10.82 -13.40 15.67
C GLU A 310 -10.28 -12.04 15.21
N ARG A 311 -9.09 -12.03 14.60
CA ARG A 311 -8.44 -10.81 14.10
C ARG A 311 -8.77 -10.50 12.65
N GLN A 312 -8.82 -11.51 11.78
CA GLN A 312 -8.98 -11.35 10.34
C GLN A 312 -10.45 -11.44 9.91
N ARG A 313 -11.22 -10.43 10.34
CA ARG A 313 -12.68 -10.36 10.13
C ARG A 313 -13.11 -9.51 8.95
N LEU A 314 -12.22 -8.69 8.39
CA LEU A 314 -12.48 -7.88 7.19
C LEU A 314 -11.49 -8.23 6.08
N LEU A 315 -11.92 -8.00 4.85
CA LEU A 315 -11.06 -7.97 3.68
C LEU A 315 -11.30 -6.66 2.93
N GLU A 316 -10.22 -5.97 2.58
CA GLU A 316 -10.31 -4.83 1.69
C GLU A 316 -10.51 -5.32 0.26
N ILE A 317 -11.74 -5.23 -0.22
CA ILE A 317 -12.14 -5.80 -1.50
C ILE A 317 -11.79 -4.88 -2.67
N MET A 318 -11.70 -3.57 -2.42
CA MET A 318 -11.40 -2.55 -3.41
C MET A 318 -10.57 -1.44 -2.79
N SER A 319 -9.52 -1.02 -3.49
CA SER A 319 -8.67 0.08 -3.08
C SER A 319 -8.22 0.97 -4.25
N GLY A 320 -7.30 1.90 -4.00
CA GLY A 320 -6.55 2.61 -5.04
C GLY A 320 -5.90 1.66 -6.06
N HIS A 321 -5.60 0.42 -5.67
CA HIS A 321 -5.08 -0.63 -6.54
C HIS A 321 -6.11 -1.24 -7.49
N GLY A 322 -7.40 -1.03 -7.25
CA GLY A 322 -8.52 -1.55 -8.04
C GLY A 322 -9.38 -2.56 -7.27
N ASN A 323 -10.36 -3.14 -7.98
CA ASN A 323 -11.28 -4.15 -7.46
C ASN A 323 -10.62 -5.55 -7.47
N SER A 324 -10.60 -6.20 -6.33
CA SER A 324 -10.10 -7.56 -6.13
C SER A 324 -11.23 -8.59 -5.90
N GLU A 325 -12.49 -8.19 -6.04
CA GLU A 325 -13.64 -9.07 -5.82
C GLU A 325 -13.63 -10.27 -6.77
N GLU A 326 -13.57 -9.96 -8.07
CA GLU A 326 -14.01 -10.84 -9.13
C GLU A 326 -13.01 -11.97 -9.41
N TYR A 327 -13.48 -13.21 -9.33
CA TYR A 327 -12.71 -14.36 -9.81
C TYR A 327 -12.83 -14.49 -11.33
N ARG A 328 -11.73 -14.92 -11.97
CA ARG A 328 -11.70 -15.30 -13.40
C ARG A 328 -10.99 -16.63 -13.61
N SER A 329 -11.39 -17.34 -14.66
CA SER A 329 -10.85 -18.66 -15.00
C SER A 329 -9.52 -18.59 -15.76
N PHE A 330 -9.18 -17.43 -16.34
CA PHE A 330 -7.89 -17.25 -17.00
C PHE A 330 -6.73 -17.45 -16.03
N ARG A 331 -5.55 -17.75 -16.56
CA ARG A 331 -4.33 -17.91 -15.78
C ARG A 331 -3.19 -17.18 -16.50
N PRO A 332 -2.46 -16.26 -15.83
CA PRO A 332 -1.27 -15.63 -16.40
C PRO A 332 -0.14 -16.62 -16.68
N ALA A 333 -0.04 -17.68 -15.87
CA ALA A 333 0.90 -18.78 -16.04
C ALA A 333 0.23 -20.12 -15.66
N ARG A 334 0.63 -21.21 -16.32
CA ARG A 334 0.22 -22.58 -15.98
C ARG A 334 1.38 -23.33 -15.36
N VAL A 335 1.13 -24.08 -14.29
CA VAL A 335 2.11 -25.02 -13.74
C VAL A 335 1.92 -26.37 -14.46
N ALA A 336 2.95 -26.86 -15.13
CA ALA A 336 2.97 -28.16 -15.78
C ALA A 336 3.20 -29.29 -14.74
N GLU A 337 3.06 -30.56 -15.17
CA GLU A 337 3.22 -31.73 -14.29
C GLU A 337 4.63 -31.84 -13.69
N ASP A 338 5.64 -31.36 -14.42
CA ASP A 338 7.03 -31.27 -13.99
C ASP A 338 7.31 -30.09 -13.03
N GLY A 339 6.29 -29.30 -12.71
CA GLY A 339 6.38 -28.09 -11.89
C GLY A 339 6.83 -26.83 -12.66
N ALA A 340 7.15 -26.94 -13.95
CA ALA A 340 7.60 -25.80 -14.75
C ALA A 340 6.43 -24.86 -15.09
N LEU A 341 6.73 -23.56 -15.17
CA LEU A 341 5.77 -22.58 -15.67
C LEU A 341 5.68 -22.63 -17.20
N ARG A 342 4.45 -22.56 -17.72
CA ARG A 342 4.15 -22.51 -19.15
C ARG A 342 3.30 -21.29 -19.46
N CYS A 343 3.65 -20.62 -20.55
CA CYS A 343 2.90 -19.47 -21.06
C CYS A 343 1.61 -20.00 -21.68
N PRO A 344 0.43 -19.57 -21.22
CA PRO A 344 -0.81 -19.93 -21.87
C PRO A 344 -0.91 -19.28 -23.26
N GLU A 345 -1.63 -19.92 -24.17
CA GLU A 345 -2.05 -19.26 -25.41
C GLU A 345 -3.07 -18.14 -25.09
N PRO A 346 -3.08 -17.05 -25.87
CA PRO A 346 -4.05 -15.97 -25.72
C PRO A 346 -5.47 -16.48 -26.04
N GLY A 347 -6.44 -16.00 -25.26
CA GLY A 347 -7.86 -16.25 -25.50
C GLY A 347 -8.58 -14.97 -25.96
N GLU A 348 -9.88 -15.10 -26.25
CA GLU A 348 -10.72 -13.94 -26.61
C GLU A 348 -10.70 -12.86 -25.51
N ASP A 349 -10.75 -13.28 -24.24
CA ASP A 349 -10.90 -12.37 -23.10
C ASP A 349 -9.60 -12.14 -22.30
N PHE A 350 -8.46 -12.71 -22.72
CA PHE A 350 -7.22 -12.61 -21.97
C PHE A 350 -5.96 -12.76 -22.84
N LEU A 351 -5.03 -11.81 -22.72
CA LEU A 351 -3.71 -11.83 -23.34
C LEU A 351 -2.63 -12.00 -22.25
N PRO A 352 -1.92 -13.13 -22.16
CA PRO A 352 -0.83 -13.29 -21.20
C PRO A 352 0.37 -12.40 -21.54
N CYS A 353 0.98 -11.73 -20.55
CA CYS A 353 2.16 -10.89 -20.81
C CYS A 353 3.38 -11.67 -21.32
N CYS A 354 3.55 -12.94 -20.92
CA CYS A 354 4.58 -13.79 -21.51
C CYS A 354 4.39 -13.99 -23.01
N TRP A 355 3.13 -14.11 -23.48
CA TRP A 355 2.84 -14.25 -24.89
C TRP A 355 3.17 -12.96 -25.63
N GLN A 356 2.75 -11.81 -25.05
CA GLN A 356 3.03 -10.51 -25.63
C GLN A 356 4.52 -10.20 -25.70
N ALA A 357 5.33 -10.64 -24.73
CA ALA A 357 6.78 -10.55 -24.81
C ALA A 357 7.32 -11.28 -26.06
N GLY A 358 6.80 -12.47 -26.35
CA GLY A 358 7.10 -13.19 -27.59
C GLY A 358 6.70 -12.41 -28.85
N GLU A 359 5.53 -11.75 -28.84
CA GLU A 359 5.10 -10.92 -29.97
C GLU A 359 5.97 -9.66 -30.15
N ILE A 360 6.47 -9.07 -29.07
CA ILE A 360 7.45 -7.97 -29.10
C ILE A 360 8.76 -8.47 -29.72
N ALA A 361 9.28 -9.61 -29.27
CA ALA A 361 10.47 -10.24 -29.83
C ALA A 361 10.31 -10.51 -31.34
N ARG A 362 9.17 -11.08 -31.73
CA ARG A 362 8.84 -11.40 -33.13
C ARG A 362 8.88 -10.16 -34.02
N ARG A 363 8.31 -9.04 -33.57
CA ARG A 363 8.35 -7.76 -34.31
C ARG A 363 9.76 -7.20 -34.47
N ARG A 364 10.68 -7.57 -33.58
CA ARG A 364 12.06 -7.08 -33.54
C ARG A 364 13.06 -7.99 -34.24
N CYS A 365 12.65 -9.16 -34.72
CA CYS A 365 13.53 -10.11 -35.41
C CYS A 365 14.18 -9.55 -36.69
N GLY A 366 13.61 -8.53 -37.33
CA GLY A 366 14.21 -7.90 -38.52
C GLY A 366 14.44 -8.90 -39.66
N GLU A 367 15.69 -9.07 -40.08
CA GLU A 367 16.12 -9.96 -41.18
C GLU A 367 16.64 -11.34 -40.70
N LEU A 368 16.48 -11.67 -39.42
CA LEU A 368 16.91 -12.97 -38.89
C LEU A 368 16.21 -14.15 -39.59
N ALA A 369 16.88 -15.30 -39.62
CA ALA A 369 16.26 -16.53 -40.11
C ALA A 369 15.06 -16.93 -39.23
N GLY A 370 14.09 -17.66 -39.81
CA GLY A 370 12.83 -17.97 -39.13
C GLY A 370 13.02 -18.78 -37.84
N ASP A 371 13.95 -19.74 -37.85
CA ASP A 371 14.31 -20.56 -36.70
C ASP A 371 15.04 -19.76 -35.60
N GLU A 372 15.94 -18.86 -35.99
CA GLU A 372 16.59 -17.92 -35.06
C GLU A 372 15.57 -16.97 -34.40
N CYS A 373 14.64 -16.44 -35.20
CA CYS A 373 13.56 -15.59 -34.68
C CYS A 373 12.64 -16.37 -33.73
N ASP A 374 12.25 -17.60 -34.09
CA ASP A 374 11.39 -18.42 -33.24
C ASP A 374 12.08 -18.80 -31.91
N ALA A 375 13.41 -19.01 -31.92
CA ALA A 375 14.17 -19.20 -30.69
C ALA A 375 14.13 -17.96 -29.77
N LEU A 376 14.28 -16.75 -30.32
CA LEU A 376 14.16 -15.50 -29.57
C LEU A 376 12.75 -15.28 -29.00
N VAL A 377 11.72 -15.67 -29.74
CA VAL A 377 10.32 -15.59 -29.28
C VAL A 377 10.09 -16.49 -28.07
N GLU A 378 10.59 -17.73 -28.11
CA GLU A 378 10.47 -18.67 -26.99
C GLU A 378 11.30 -18.23 -25.79
N GLU A 379 12.50 -17.69 -26.02
CA GLU A 379 13.33 -17.11 -24.96
C GLU A 379 12.62 -15.94 -24.28
N ALA A 380 12.06 -14.99 -25.04
CA ALA A 380 11.31 -13.86 -24.49
C ALA A 380 10.09 -14.30 -23.68
N ARG A 381 9.36 -15.33 -24.14
CA ARG A 381 8.24 -15.93 -23.40
C ARG A 381 8.71 -16.52 -22.07
N SER A 382 9.82 -17.27 -22.08
CA SER A 382 10.39 -17.89 -20.89
C SER A 382 10.86 -16.83 -19.88
N LEU A 383 11.61 -15.82 -20.33
CA LEU A 383 12.11 -14.75 -19.47
C LEU A 383 10.96 -13.94 -18.86
N ALA A 384 9.91 -13.66 -19.63
CA ALA A 384 8.75 -12.93 -19.12
C ALA A 384 7.96 -13.74 -18.07
N LEU A 385 7.86 -15.08 -18.22
CA LEU A 385 7.28 -15.94 -17.20
C LEU A 385 8.10 -15.94 -15.91
N GLU A 386 9.42 -16.08 -16.05
CA GLU A 386 10.36 -16.10 -14.92
C GLU A 386 10.37 -14.77 -14.17
N ALA A 387 10.37 -13.66 -14.91
CA ALA A 387 10.30 -12.32 -14.34
C ALA A 387 8.96 -12.03 -13.64
N GLY A 388 7.89 -12.78 -13.96
CA GLY A 388 6.59 -12.66 -13.31
C GLY A 388 6.05 -11.21 -13.33
N PRO A 389 5.77 -10.59 -12.17
CA PRO A 389 5.36 -9.18 -12.10
C PRO A 389 6.31 -8.19 -12.79
N GLN A 390 7.60 -8.54 -12.92
CA GLN A 390 8.64 -7.70 -13.51
C GLN A 390 8.87 -7.97 -15.01
N TYR A 391 7.91 -8.61 -15.70
CA TYR A 391 8.00 -8.98 -17.13
C TYR A 391 8.48 -7.85 -18.08
N ARG A 392 8.23 -6.59 -17.73
CA ARG A 392 8.67 -5.42 -18.52
C ARG A 392 10.19 -5.28 -18.60
N LEU A 393 10.93 -5.84 -17.64
CA LEU A 393 12.39 -5.83 -17.64
C LEU A 393 13.00 -6.69 -18.76
N VAL A 394 12.21 -7.54 -19.42
CA VAL A 394 12.64 -8.27 -20.63
C VAL A 394 12.89 -7.30 -21.79
N PHE A 395 12.09 -6.24 -21.89
CA PHE A 395 12.23 -5.18 -22.88
C PHE A 395 12.05 -3.80 -22.21
N PRO A 396 13.04 -3.32 -21.44
CA PRO A 396 12.93 -2.10 -20.66
C PRO A 396 12.76 -0.83 -21.51
N GLU A 397 13.18 -0.88 -22.78
CA GLU A 397 13.00 0.18 -23.77
C GLU A 397 11.67 0.12 -24.54
N ALA A 398 10.89 -0.96 -24.36
CA ALA A 398 9.59 -1.07 -25.01
C ALA A 398 8.62 -0.01 -24.49
N ALA A 399 7.88 0.62 -25.41
CA ALA A 399 6.83 1.55 -25.04
C ALA A 399 5.66 0.80 -24.37
N ALA A 400 4.89 1.49 -23.52
CA ALA A 400 3.75 0.87 -22.82
C ALA A 400 2.72 0.30 -23.81
N GLU A 401 2.54 0.95 -24.95
CA GLU A 401 1.64 0.55 -26.03
C GLU A 401 2.07 -0.77 -26.69
N GLU A 402 3.36 -1.12 -26.67
CA GLU A 402 3.82 -2.42 -27.18
C GLU A 402 3.39 -3.58 -26.30
N TRP A 403 3.11 -3.33 -25.02
CA TRP A 403 2.62 -4.35 -24.08
C TRP A 403 1.09 -4.52 -24.11
N LEU A 404 0.37 -3.63 -24.82
CA LEU A 404 -1.09 -3.65 -24.94
C LEU A 404 -1.77 -3.74 -23.56
N ASP A 405 -2.84 -4.54 -23.46
CA ASP A 405 -3.60 -4.84 -22.24
C ASP A 405 -3.24 -6.22 -21.65
N CYS A 406 -2.00 -6.68 -21.85
CA CYS A 406 -1.61 -8.00 -21.34
C CYS A 406 -1.79 -8.12 -19.82
N ASP A 407 -2.14 -9.32 -19.37
CA ASP A 407 -2.52 -9.67 -17.99
C ASP A 407 -3.69 -8.87 -17.39
N GLN A 408 -4.37 -8.00 -18.16
CA GLN A 408 -5.51 -7.24 -17.66
C GLN A 408 -6.82 -8.03 -17.80
N CYS A 409 -7.72 -7.87 -16.84
CA CYS A 409 -9.08 -8.36 -16.97
C CYS A 409 -9.90 -7.40 -17.84
N ARG A 410 -10.38 -7.88 -19.01
CA ARG A 410 -11.08 -7.06 -20.01
C ARG A 410 -12.54 -6.75 -19.65
N ASP A 411 -13.19 -7.63 -18.90
CA ASP A 411 -14.63 -7.55 -18.58
C ASP A 411 -14.93 -7.34 -17.09
N CYS A 412 -13.90 -7.04 -16.28
CA CYS A 412 -14.06 -6.77 -14.85
C CYS A 412 -14.40 -5.30 -14.56
N PHE A 413 -15.10 -5.05 -13.45
CA PHE A 413 -15.35 -3.70 -12.95
C PHE A 413 -14.10 -3.13 -12.26
N LYS A 414 -13.38 -2.24 -12.95
CA LYS A 414 -12.17 -1.55 -12.44
C LYS A 414 -11.20 -2.51 -11.72
N PRO A 415 -10.76 -3.60 -12.38
CA PRO A 415 -9.97 -4.65 -11.73
C PRO A 415 -8.65 -4.11 -11.19
N ALA A 416 -8.09 -4.84 -10.23
CA ALA A 416 -6.69 -4.66 -9.88
C ALA A 416 -5.79 -4.82 -11.12
N PHE A 417 -4.76 -3.98 -11.24
CA PHE A 417 -3.81 -4.07 -12.35
C PHE A 417 -3.13 -5.45 -12.35
N GLY A 418 -3.16 -6.16 -13.48
CA GLY A 418 -2.57 -7.49 -13.59
C GLY A 418 -3.23 -8.56 -12.70
N LEU A 419 -4.55 -8.46 -12.49
CA LEU A 419 -5.36 -9.29 -11.59
C LEU A 419 -4.86 -10.74 -11.46
N ARG A 420 -4.60 -11.19 -10.23
CA ARG A 420 -4.26 -12.59 -9.91
C ARG A 420 -5.53 -13.34 -9.49
N PRO A 421 -6.13 -14.19 -10.34
CA PRO A 421 -7.46 -14.72 -10.04
C PRO A 421 -7.51 -15.64 -8.82
N ALA A 422 -6.44 -16.40 -8.55
CA ALA A 422 -6.37 -17.26 -7.36
C ALA A 422 -6.14 -16.49 -6.05
N GLU A 423 -5.93 -15.17 -6.13
CA GLU A 423 -5.86 -14.23 -5.02
C GLU A 423 -7.09 -13.29 -4.98
N ALA A 424 -8.11 -13.53 -5.81
CA ALA A 424 -9.36 -12.77 -5.78
C ALA A 424 -10.22 -13.13 -4.55
N THR A 425 -11.05 -12.18 -4.11
CA THR A 425 -11.93 -12.34 -2.94
C THR A 425 -12.94 -13.47 -3.15
N GLN A 426 -13.58 -13.56 -4.30
CA GLN A 426 -14.52 -14.65 -4.60
C GLN A 426 -13.83 -16.03 -4.54
N TYR A 427 -12.54 -16.10 -4.91
CA TYR A 427 -11.76 -17.33 -4.74
C TYR A 427 -11.57 -17.64 -3.26
N ALA A 428 -11.10 -16.68 -2.46
CA ALA A 428 -10.93 -16.83 -1.01
C ALA A 428 -12.21 -17.32 -0.32
N MET A 429 -13.35 -16.67 -0.61
CA MET A 429 -14.65 -16.99 -0.02
C MET A 429 -15.20 -18.36 -0.45
N ALA A 430 -14.74 -18.90 -1.58
CA ALA A 430 -15.12 -20.24 -2.05
C ALA A 430 -14.24 -21.37 -1.45
N LEU A 431 -13.10 -21.05 -0.83
CA LEU A 431 -12.21 -22.05 -0.27
C LEU A 431 -12.79 -22.76 0.96
N SER A 432 -12.32 -23.97 1.20
CA SER A 432 -12.56 -24.73 2.43
C SER A 432 -11.33 -25.58 2.70
N ASN A 433 -10.75 -25.45 3.89
CA ASN A 433 -9.72 -26.36 4.37
C ASN A 433 -10.39 -27.47 5.19
N PHE A 434 -10.37 -28.69 4.65
CA PHE A 434 -10.99 -29.87 5.25
C PHE A 434 -10.09 -30.58 6.27
N GLU A 435 -8.81 -30.23 6.33
CA GLU A 435 -7.82 -30.76 7.28
C GLU A 435 -7.89 -30.02 8.62
N ALA A 436 -8.34 -28.76 8.61
CA ALA A 436 -8.62 -27.98 9.81
C ALA A 436 -10.13 -27.84 10.09
N ARG A 437 -10.46 -27.43 11.31
CA ARG A 437 -11.83 -27.13 11.74
C ARG A 437 -11.90 -25.70 12.24
N GLY A 438 -12.94 -24.97 11.85
CA GLY A 438 -13.28 -23.70 12.46
C GLY A 438 -13.96 -23.89 13.82
N GLU A 439 -14.21 -22.79 14.52
CA GLU A 439 -14.84 -22.77 15.84
C GLU A 439 -16.21 -23.47 15.91
N ASP A 440 -16.94 -23.52 14.80
CA ASP A 440 -18.24 -24.17 14.70
C ASP A 440 -18.17 -25.65 14.29
N GLY A 441 -16.97 -26.24 14.29
CA GLY A 441 -16.74 -27.64 13.96
C GLY A 441 -16.89 -27.98 12.47
N ARG A 442 -17.10 -26.99 11.59
CA ARG A 442 -17.07 -27.17 10.13
C ARG A 442 -15.64 -27.00 9.58
N PRO A 443 -15.37 -27.40 8.31
CA PRO A 443 -14.09 -27.09 7.67
C PRO A 443 -13.70 -25.61 7.83
N LEU A 444 -12.43 -25.33 8.07
CA LEU A 444 -11.94 -23.96 8.22
C LEU A 444 -12.19 -23.16 6.93
N ARG A 445 -12.71 -21.94 7.08
CA ARG A 445 -13.08 -21.02 6.00
C ARG A 445 -12.81 -19.60 6.45
N PHE A 446 -12.48 -18.74 5.50
CA PHE A 446 -12.52 -17.30 5.71
C PHE A 446 -13.95 -16.83 5.98
N ARG A 447 -14.09 -15.83 6.88
CA ARG A 447 -15.36 -15.20 7.24
C ARG A 447 -15.20 -13.69 7.26
N PHE A 448 -15.04 -13.12 6.08
CA PHE A 448 -14.82 -11.69 5.93
C PHE A 448 -16.16 -10.94 5.86
N GLY A 449 -16.22 -9.81 6.57
CA GLY A 449 -16.91 -8.63 6.07
C GLY A 449 -16.05 -7.93 5.01
N PHE A 450 -16.64 -7.03 4.24
CA PHE A 450 -15.92 -6.32 3.19
C PHE A 450 -15.86 -4.83 3.49
N ILE A 451 -14.71 -4.24 3.21
CA ILE A 451 -14.51 -2.80 3.21
C ILE A 451 -13.86 -2.40 1.89
N ALA A 452 -14.20 -1.21 1.42
CA ALA A 452 -13.39 -0.53 0.41
C ALA A 452 -12.68 0.62 1.13
N SER A 453 -11.40 0.80 0.85
CA SER A 453 -10.59 1.85 1.46
C SER A 453 -9.81 2.58 0.39
N THR A 454 -9.31 3.77 0.66
CA THR A 454 -8.71 4.55 -0.41
C THR A 454 -7.34 4.01 -0.78
N ASP A 455 -6.57 3.53 0.20
CA ASP A 455 -5.17 3.12 0.00
C ASP A 455 -4.40 4.28 -0.64
N ASP A 456 -4.62 5.46 -0.06
CA ASP A 456 -4.12 6.71 -0.58
C ASP A 456 -2.73 6.98 -0.03
N HIS A 457 -1.85 7.41 -0.93
CA HIS A 457 -0.47 7.77 -0.61
C HIS A 457 -0.30 9.28 -0.47
N THR A 458 -1.35 9.96 -0.01
CA THR A 458 -1.48 11.42 -0.06
C THR A 458 -2.05 12.03 1.23
N ALA A 459 -2.20 11.22 2.29
CA ALA A 459 -2.89 11.54 3.53
C ALA A 459 -4.30 12.15 3.32
N ARG A 460 -5.10 11.57 2.42
CA ARG A 460 -6.45 12.05 2.10
C ARG A 460 -7.50 10.93 2.19
N PRO A 461 -7.89 10.57 3.43
CA PRO A 461 -8.89 9.53 3.67
C PRO A 461 -10.18 9.79 2.89
N GLY A 462 -10.73 8.77 2.26
CA GLY A 462 -11.96 8.84 1.47
C GLY A 462 -11.84 9.64 0.17
N THR A 463 -10.65 9.73 -0.45
CA THR A 463 -10.52 10.28 -1.80
C THR A 463 -11.07 9.34 -2.89
N GLY A 464 -11.20 9.84 -4.12
CA GLY A 464 -11.79 9.09 -5.23
C GLY A 464 -12.72 9.91 -6.14
N TYR A 465 -12.93 11.20 -5.84
CA TYR A 465 -13.78 12.12 -6.60
C TYR A 465 -13.16 12.49 -7.96
N LYS A 466 -13.35 11.65 -8.98
CA LYS A 466 -12.77 11.85 -10.32
C LYS A 466 -13.23 13.14 -11.02
N GLN A 467 -14.37 13.69 -10.62
CA GLN A 467 -15.01 14.86 -11.25
C GLN A 467 -14.28 16.18 -10.94
N TYR A 468 -13.48 16.22 -9.88
CA TYR A 468 -12.75 17.41 -9.45
C TYR A 468 -11.29 17.04 -9.21
N GLU A 469 -10.36 17.82 -9.77
CA GLU A 469 -8.91 17.67 -9.52
C GLU A 469 -8.44 16.20 -9.57
N ARG A 470 -8.81 15.47 -10.64
CA ARG A 470 -8.60 14.01 -10.76
C ARG A 470 -7.21 13.56 -10.32
N ARG A 471 -6.15 14.28 -10.69
CA ARG A 471 -4.76 13.93 -10.33
C ARG A 471 -4.42 14.12 -8.84
N LYS A 472 -5.21 14.92 -8.11
CA LYS A 472 -5.07 15.16 -6.67
C LYS A 472 -6.02 14.29 -5.84
N MET A 473 -7.21 14.02 -6.37
CA MET A 473 -8.27 13.27 -5.70
C MET A 473 -8.26 11.78 -6.09
N THR A 474 -7.27 11.35 -6.86
CA THR A 474 -7.02 9.95 -7.20
C THR A 474 -5.53 9.70 -7.39
N MET A 475 -5.13 8.43 -7.35
CA MET A 475 -3.76 7.96 -7.63
C MET A 475 -3.38 7.98 -9.13
N ALA A 476 -4.07 8.77 -9.96
CA ALA A 476 -3.79 8.85 -11.38
C ALA A 476 -2.61 9.78 -11.67
N THR A 477 -1.44 9.22 -11.97
CA THR A 477 -0.19 9.94 -12.27
C THR A 477 0.06 10.21 -13.77
N GLY A 478 -0.88 9.83 -14.64
CA GLY A 478 -0.82 10.00 -16.11
C GLY A 478 -1.20 11.38 -16.62
#